data_AF-A0AAD9X2B8-F1
#
_entry.id   AF-A0AAD9X2B8-F1
#
_cell.length_a   1.000
_cell.length_b   1.000
_cell.length_c   1.000
_cell.angle_alpha   90.00
_cell.angle_beta   90.00
_cell.angle_gamma   90.00
#
_symmetry.space_group_name_H-M   'P 1'
#
loop_
_entity.id
_entity.type
_entity.pdbx_description
1 polymer ?
#
loop_
_entity_poly.entity_id
_entity_poly.type
_entity_poly.pdbx_seq_one_letter_code
_entity_poly.pdbx_strand_id
1 'polypeptide(L)'
;MSSRPKLQRCTLNLVDYNAKLFDLSSLADVVHLNELSLHFDDMEELNINCVWNTVQKIQEFQGFKNLHIVTIECYRVRDMTWLIFAPNLKAITLNWCKSLEEVISKEKLDEVVSEKKENLNPFSKLQSLEILGAERLKSIYWKALLSPRLKKIDVMKCPNLLVF
;
A
#
# COMPACT_ATOMS: atom_id res chain seq x y z
N MET A 1 -0.99 -34.90 -9.03
CA MET A 1 -1.60 -33.67 -8.49
C MET A 1 -0.49 -32.85 -7.83
N SER A 2 0.06 -31.86 -8.55
CA SER A 2 1.14 -31.02 -8.01
C SER A 2 0.53 -29.88 -7.20
N SER A 3 0.69 -29.94 -5.88
CA SER A 3 0.29 -28.88 -4.95
C SER A 3 1.15 -27.65 -5.19
N ARG A 4 0.59 -26.59 -5.81
CA ARG A 4 1.27 -25.29 -5.88
C ARG A 4 1.48 -24.78 -4.45
N PRO A 5 2.68 -24.34 -4.06
CA PRO A 5 2.93 -23.83 -2.72
C PRO A 5 2.02 -22.62 -2.44
N LYS A 6 1.32 -22.66 -1.29
CA LYS A 6 0.47 -21.58 -0.81
C LYS A 6 1.36 -20.49 -0.22
N LEU A 7 1.83 -19.58 -1.06
CA LEU A 7 2.68 -18.48 -0.61
C LEU A 7 1.84 -17.53 0.26
N GLN A 8 2.01 -17.62 1.58
CA GLN A 8 1.26 -16.82 2.56
C GLN A 8 1.93 -15.49 2.89
N ARG A 9 3.25 -15.43 2.73
CA ARG A 9 4.06 -14.25 2.98
C ARG A 9 4.94 -14.04 1.75
N CYS A 10 4.92 -12.84 1.20
CA CYS A 10 5.89 -12.40 0.21
C CYS A 10 6.76 -11.33 0.85
N THR A 11 8.02 -11.67 1.06
CA THR A 11 9.06 -10.67 1.29
C THR A 11 9.83 -10.52 0.00
N LEU A 12 9.75 -9.34 -0.60
CA LEU A 12 10.53 -9.00 -1.76
C LEU A 12 11.61 -8.01 -1.33
N ASN A 13 12.84 -8.51 -1.31
CA ASN A 13 14.03 -7.69 -1.15
C ASN A 13 14.60 -7.48 -2.55
N LEU A 14 14.32 -6.34 -3.16
CA LEU A 14 14.93 -6.00 -4.44
C LEU A 14 16.29 -5.36 -4.12
N VAL A 15 17.32 -6.20 -4.11
CA VAL A 15 18.74 -5.81 -4.09
C VAL A 15 19.25 -5.55 -5.52
N ASP A 16 18.33 -5.53 -6.50
CA ASP A 16 18.69 -5.30 -7.90
C ASP A 16 18.68 -3.80 -8.20
N TYR A 17 19.87 -3.23 -8.14
CA TYR A 17 20.23 -1.84 -8.46
C TYR A 17 19.79 -1.36 -9.86
N ASN A 18 19.21 -2.23 -10.69
CA ASN A 18 18.72 -1.91 -12.04
C ASN A 18 17.21 -2.14 -12.24
N ALA A 19 16.47 -2.63 -11.24
CA ALA A 19 15.04 -2.89 -11.37
C ALA A 19 14.24 -1.57 -11.32
N LYS A 20 14.09 -0.93 -12.49
CA LYS A 20 13.40 0.36 -12.65
C LYS A 20 11.87 0.31 -12.42
N LEU A 21 11.26 -0.88 -12.37
CA LEU A 21 9.81 -1.01 -12.22
C LEU A 21 9.45 -2.37 -11.61
N PHE A 22 8.67 -2.35 -10.53
CA PHE A 22 8.09 -3.56 -9.96
C PHE A 22 6.58 -3.59 -10.22
N ASP A 23 6.14 -4.57 -11.01
CA ASP A 23 4.73 -4.75 -11.33
C ASP A 23 4.03 -5.60 -10.24
N LEU A 24 3.32 -4.92 -9.35
CA LEU A 24 2.54 -5.52 -8.27
C LEU A 24 1.34 -6.36 -8.79
N SER A 25 0.94 -6.21 -10.06
CA SER A 25 -0.15 -7.01 -10.62
C SER A 25 0.17 -8.50 -10.64
N SER A 26 1.45 -8.86 -10.75
CA SER A 26 1.92 -10.25 -10.66
C SER A 26 1.63 -10.92 -9.31
N LEU A 27 1.47 -10.14 -8.24
CA LEU A 27 1.17 -10.63 -6.90
C LEU A 27 -0.34 -10.74 -6.62
N ALA A 28 -1.18 -10.16 -7.48
CA ALA A 28 -2.61 -10.11 -7.25
C ALA A 28 -3.29 -11.48 -7.36
N ASP A 29 -2.75 -12.36 -8.22
CA ASP A 29 -3.24 -13.74 -8.41
C ASP A 29 -2.79 -14.67 -7.27
N VAL A 30 -1.96 -14.20 -6.35
CA VAL A 30 -1.50 -14.96 -5.19
C VAL A 30 -2.62 -14.97 -4.15
N VAL A 31 -3.59 -15.87 -4.36
CA VAL A 31 -4.80 -16.04 -3.53
C VAL A 31 -4.55 -16.26 -2.05
N HIS A 32 -3.33 -16.61 -1.62
CA HIS A 32 -3.00 -16.83 -0.22
C HIS A 32 -2.13 -15.75 0.42
N LEU A 33 -1.81 -14.68 -0.31
CA LEU A 33 -0.93 -13.63 0.19
C LEU A 33 -1.57 -12.88 1.37
N ASN A 34 -1.03 -13.08 2.56
CA ASN A 34 -1.46 -12.46 3.80
C ASN A 34 -0.58 -11.30 4.25
N GLU A 35 0.69 -11.34 3.89
CA GLU A 35 1.68 -10.33 4.26
C GLU A 35 2.56 -10.01 3.05
N LEU A 36 2.67 -8.71 2.76
CA LEU A 36 3.55 -8.18 1.74
C LEU A 36 4.55 -7.25 2.38
N SER A 37 5.83 -7.60 2.26
CA SER A 37 6.94 -6.77 2.71
C SER A 37 7.80 -6.42 1.50
N LEU A 38 7.90 -5.12 1.19
CA LEU A 38 8.73 -4.61 0.12
C LEU A 38 9.85 -3.76 0.73
N HIS A 39 11.09 -4.18 0.51
CA HIS A 39 12.28 -3.47 0.97
C HIS A 39 13.15 -3.14 -0.24
N PHE A 40 13.41 -1.84 -0.43
CA PHE A 40 14.19 -1.30 -1.53
C PHE A 40 15.36 -0.48 -0.97
N ASP A 41 16.57 -0.92 -1.26
CA ASP A 41 17.79 -0.44 -0.57
C ASP A 41 18.41 0.83 -1.20
N ASP A 42 17.81 1.40 -2.24
CA ASP A 42 18.56 2.35 -3.08
C ASP A 42 18.54 3.82 -2.65
N MET A 43 19.75 4.30 -2.33
CA MET A 43 20.17 5.68 -2.15
C MET A 43 20.30 6.46 -3.48
N GLU A 44 20.31 5.78 -4.64
CA GLU A 44 20.38 6.41 -5.98
C GLU A 44 19.07 6.29 -6.76
N GLU A 45 19.01 6.87 -7.98
CA GLU A 45 17.79 7.37 -8.62
C GLU A 45 16.71 6.37 -9.10
N LEU A 46 16.15 5.50 -8.24
CA LEU A 46 15.09 4.56 -8.63
C LEU A 46 13.67 5.15 -8.59
N ASN A 47 13.14 5.57 -9.74
CA ASN A 47 11.73 5.94 -9.87
C ASN A 47 10.84 4.69 -9.69
N ILE A 48 10.59 4.25 -8.45
CA ILE A 48 9.63 3.18 -8.12
C ILE A 48 8.24 3.77 -8.33
N ASN A 49 7.89 3.77 -9.60
CA ASN A 49 6.57 4.02 -10.07
C ASN A 49 5.89 2.65 -9.92
N CYS A 50 5.21 2.44 -8.78
CA CYS A 50 4.24 1.36 -8.61
C CYS A 50 3.07 1.63 -9.56
N VAL A 51 3.33 1.49 -10.86
CA VAL A 51 2.39 1.82 -11.92
C VAL A 51 1.37 0.70 -11.94
N TRP A 52 0.26 0.92 -11.25
CA TRP A 52 -0.99 0.31 -11.65
C TRP A 52 -1.40 1.00 -12.95
N ASN A 53 -1.06 0.42 -14.11
CA ASN A 53 -1.50 0.95 -15.39
C ASN A 53 -3.03 0.92 -15.41
N THR A 54 -3.60 2.13 -15.27
CA THR A 54 -4.94 2.57 -15.61
C THR A 54 -6.10 1.73 -15.04
N VAL A 55 -6.90 2.40 -14.21
CA VAL A 55 -8.38 2.48 -14.20
C VAL A 55 -9.15 1.42 -15.02
N GLN A 56 -8.80 1.18 -16.29
CA GLN A 56 -9.38 0.13 -17.13
C GLN A 56 -9.31 -1.32 -16.59
N LYS A 57 -8.37 -1.68 -15.70
CA LYS A 57 -8.33 -3.03 -15.07
C LYS A 57 -9.05 -3.12 -13.72
N ILE A 58 -9.64 -2.04 -13.23
CA ILE A 58 -10.23 -1.96 -11.87
C ILE A 58 -11.52 -2.80 -11.75
N GLN A 59 -12.26 -3.01 -12.85
CA GLN A 59 -13.54 -3.72 -12.84
C GLN A 59 -13.43 -5.23 -12.55
N GLU A 60 -12.35 -5.88 -12.99
CA GLU A 60 -12.12 -7.32 -12.77
C GLU A 60 -11.18 -7.60 -11.58
N PHE A 61 -10.53 -6.55 -11.06
CA PHE A 61 -9.55 -6.70 -10.00
C PHE A 61 -10.22 -6.96 -8.64
N GLN A 62 -10.12 -8.22 -8.20
CA GLN A 62 -10.53 -8.72 -6.89
C GLN A 62 -9.33 -8.96 -5.97
N GLY A 63 -8.18 -8.31 -6.26
CA GLY A 63 -6.87 -8.60 -5.66
C GLY A 63 -6.81 -8.41 -4.14
N PHE A 64 -5.75 -8.91 -3.51
CA PHE A 64 -5.37 -8.70 -2.10
C PHE A 64 -6.45 -8.90 -1.01
N LYS A 65 -7.53 -9.64 -1.29
CA LYS A 65 -8.56 -9.98 -0.30
C LYS A 65 -8.01 -10.66 0.94
N ASN A 66 -6.93 -11.43 0.83
CA ASN A 66 -6.32 -12.09 1.97
C ASN A 66 -5.16 -11.29 2.58
N LEU A 67 -4.80 -10.14 1.99
CA LEU A 67 -3.72 -9.31 2.50
C LEU A 67 -4.17 -8.61 3.79
N HIS A 68 -3.38 -8.82 4.84
CA HIS A 68 -3.62 -8.31 6.18
C HIS A 68 -2.53 -7.36 6.65
N ILE A 69 -1.31 -7.55 6.18
CA ILE A 69 -0.14 -6.80 6.64
C ILE A 69 0.63 -6.31 5.42
N VAL A 70 0.95 -5.02 5.43
CA VAL A 70 1.82 -4.40 4.43
C VAL A 70 2.94 -3.67 5.15
N THR A 71 4.18 -4.01 4.78
CA THR A 71 5.38 -3.29 5.21
C THR A 71 6.09 -2.77 3.97
N ILE A 72 6.30 -1.46 3.91
CA ILE A 72 7.02 -0.80 2.82
C ILE A 72 8.20 -0.05 3.41
N GLU A 73 9.40 -0.37 2.95
CA GLU A 73 10.59 0.42 3.17
C GLU A 73 11.14 0.85 1.81
N CYS A 74 10.79 2.07 1.42
CA CYS A 74 11.02 2.54 0.06
C CYS A 74 11.03 4.06 -0.02
N TYR A 75 12.21 4.67 -0.21
CA TYR A 75 12.41 6.12 -0.30
C TYR A 75 11.57 6.81 -1.37
N ARG A 76 11.20 6.08 -2.41
CA ARG A 76 10.70 6.64 -3.66
C ARG A 76 9.29 6.21 -4.02
N VAL A 77 8.61 5.50 -3.13
CA VAL A 77 7.19 5.16 -3.33
C VAL A 77 6.38 6.46 -3.40
N ARG A 78 5.60 6.63 -4.48
CA ARG A 78 4.76 7.83 -4.71
C ARG A 78 3.27 7.53 -4.66
N ASP A 79 2.90 6.27 -4.83
CA ASP A 79 1.50 5.85 -4.95
C ASP A 79 1.26 4.56 -4.17
N MET A 80 0.32 4.62 -3.24
CA MET A 80 -0.16 3.48 -2.44
C MET A 80 -1.67 3.24 -2.64
N THR A 81 -2.25 3.79 -3.70
CA THR A 81 -3.69 3.68 -4.04
C THR A 81 -4.14 2.24 -4.22
N TRP A 82 -3.23 1.33 -4.61
CA TRP A 82 -3.55 -0.10 -4.72
C TRP A 82 -4.05 -0.74 -3.42
N LEU A 83 -3.77 -0.12 -2.26
CA LEU A 83 -4.33 -0.54 -0.97
C LEU A 83 -5.86 -0.50 -0.93
N ILE A 84 -6.52 0.22 -1.85
CA ILE A 84 -7.98 0.17 -1.97
C ILE A 84 -8.52 -1.21 -2.30
N PHE A 85 -7.68 -2.06 -2.88
CA PHE A 85 -8.00 -3.44 -3.20
C PHE A 85 -7.63 -4.41 -2.07
N ALA A 86 -7.15 -3.94 -0.91
CA ALA A 86 -6.87 -4.79 0.24
C ALA A 86 -7.91 -4.57 1.36
N PRO A 87 -9.19 -4.98 1.18
CA PRO A 87 -10.28 -4.65 2.10
C PRO A 87 -10.15 -5.27 3.50
N ASN A 88 -9.22 -6.22 3.66
CA ASN A 88 -8.97 -6.93 4.93
C ASN A 88 -7.68 -6.49 5.62
N LEU A 89 -7.06 -5.39 5.16
CA LEU A 89 -5.83 -4.88 5.73
C LEU A 89 -5.98 -4.48 7.20
N LYS A 90 -5.07 -4.96 8.03
CA LYS A 90 -5.05 -4.77 9.50
C LYS A 90 -3.86 -3.95 9.96
N ALA A 91 -2.73 -4.00 9.25
CA ALA A 91 -1.53 -3.28 9.63
C ALA A 91 -0.82 -2.69 8.40
N ILE A 92 -0.38 -1.45 8.55
CA ILE A 92 0.48 -0.75 7.60
C ILE A 92 1.70 -0.25 8.35
N THR A 93 2.88 -0.59 7.83
CA THR A 93 4.17 -0.03 8.27
C THR A 93 4.85 0.61 7.07
N LEU A 94 5.13 1.91 7.16
CA LEU A 94 5.85 2.69 6.14
C LEU A 94 7.14 3.23 6.74
N ASN A 95 8.27 2.77 6.22
CA ASN A 95 9.60 3.19 6.64
C ASN A 95 10.29 3.97 5.53
N TRP A 96 10.75 5.16 5.88
CA TRP A 96 11.53 6.04 5.02
C TRP A 96 10.89 6.36 3.68
N CYS A 97 9.55 6.39 3.58
CA CYS A 97 8.82 6.69 2.34
C CYS A 97 8.85 8.18 1.96
N LYS A 98 10.05 8.72 1.70
CA LYS A 98 10.29 10.17 1.56
C LYS A 98 9.56 10.82 0.38
N SER A 99 9.27 10.09 -0.69
CA SER A 99 8.58 10.61 -1.88
C SER A 99 7.06 10.48 -1.81
N LEU A 100 6.52 9.82 -0.80
CA LEU A 100 5.08 9.60 -0.66
C LEU A 100 4.43 10.88 -0.15
N GLU A 101 3.52 11.46 -0.93
CA GLU A 101 2.76 12.64 -0.49
C GLU A 101 1.44 12.26 0.17
N GLU A 102 0.80 11.19 -0.30
CA GLU A 102 -0.48 10.71 0.23
C GLU A 102 -0.50 9.18 0.22
N VAL A 103 -0.98 8.55 1.30
CA VAL A 103 -1.14 7.09 1.30
C VAL A 103 -2.25 6.68 0.34
N ILE A 104 -3.42 7.30 0.45
CA ILE A 104 -4.50 7.20 -0.53
C ILE A 104 -5.07 8.60 -0.75
N SER A 105 -4.98 9.14 -1.96
CA SER A 105 -5.60 10.42 -2.28
C SER A 105 -7.12 10.27 -2.33
N LYS A 106 -7.84 11.32 -1.93
CA LYS A 106 -9.30 11.33 -1.98
C LYS A 106 -9.79 11.23 -3.42
N GLU A 107 -9.15 11.95 -4.33
CA GLU A 107 -9.51 12.02 -5.74
C GLU A 107 -9.43 10.65 -6.40
N LYS A 108 -8.36 9.89 -6.15
CA LYS A 108 -8.19 8.54 -6.70
C LYS A 108 -9.17 7.55 -6.09
N LEU A 109 -9.48 7.69 -4.80
CA LEU A 109 -10.52 6.85 -4.19
C LEU A 109 -11.89 7.15 -4.78
N ASP A 110 -12.25 8.42 -4.92
CA ASP A 110 -13.54 8.87 -5.46
C ASP A 110 -13.70 8.44 -6.93
N GLU A 111 -12.62 8.45 -7.73
CA GLU A 111 -12.58 7.89 -9.07
C GLU A 111 -12.95 6.40 -9.06
N VAL A 112 -12.29 5.60 -8.21
CA VAL A 112 -12.54 4.15 -8.13
C VAL A 112 -13.93 3.81 -7.56
N VAL A 113 -14.39 4.56 -6.56
CA VAL A 113 -15.73 4.42 -5.96
C VAL A 113 -16.81 4.73 -7.00
N SER A 114 -16.62 5.79 -7.80
CA SER A 114 -17.56 6.18 -8.85
C SER A 114 -17.70 5.11 -9.93
N GLU A 115 -16.59 4.47 -10.29
CA GLU A 115 -16.58 3.39 -11.29
C GLU A 115 -17.19 2.09 -10.78
N LYS A 116 -16.87 1.69 -9.54
CA LYS A 116 -17.40 0.45 -8.96
C LYS A 116 -18.81 0.57 -8.42
N LYS A 117 -19.33 1.79 -8.25
CA LYS A 117 -20.60 2.07 -7.54
C LYS A 117 -20.65 1.43 -6.15
N GLU A 118 -19.49 1.27 -5.52
CA GLU A 118 -19.33 0.63 -4.21
C GLU A 118 -18.80 1.66 -3.21
N ASN A 119 -19.33 1.63 -1.98
CA ASN A 119 -18.79 2.45 -0.90
C ASN A 119 -17.53 1.75 -0.34
N LEU A 120 -16.38 1.99 -0.96
CA LEU A 120 -15.10 1.43 -0.53
C LEU A 120 -14.58 2.17 0.70
N ASN A 121 -14.33 1.42 1.78
CA ASN A 121 -13.52 1.87 2.90
C ASN A 121 -12.30 0.95 3.05
N PRO A 122 -11.16 1.31 2.45
CA PRO A 122 -10.01 0.42 2.35
C PRO A 122 -9.36 0.12 3.70
N PHE A 123 -9.58 0.99 4.69
CA PHE A 123 -9.01 0.86 6.02
C PHE A 123 -10.06 0.54 7.10
N SER A 124 -11.22 0.01 6.70
CA SER A 124 -12.29 -0.40 7.62
C SER A 124 -11.87 -1.47 8.65
N LYS A 125 -10.82 -2.25 8.37
CA LYS A 125 -10.27 -3.26 9.29
C LYS A 125 -8.90 -2.89 9.87
N LEU A 126 -8.40 -1.69 9.57
CA LEU A 126 -7.07 -1.25 10.00
C LEU A 126 -7.02 -1.16 11.54
N GLN A 127 -5.95 -1.71 12.12
CA GLN A 127 -5.71 -1.79 13.55
C GLN A 127 -4.37 -1.15 13.96
N SER A 128 -3.38 -1.17 13.07
CA SER A 128 -2.07 -0.55 13.30
C SER A 128 -1.67 0.29 12.09
N LEU A 129 -1.23 1.51 12.36
CA LEU A 129 -0.58 2.39 11.39
C LEU A 129 0.74 2.90 11.97
N GLU A 130 1.83 2.56 11.32
CA GLU A 130 3.18 2.94 11.72
C GLU A 130 3.86 3.62 10.55
N ILE A 131 4.32 4.86 10.74
CA ILE A 131 4.96 5.66 9.69
C ILE A 131 6.21 6.30 10.28
N LEU A 132 7.37 5.98 9.72
CA LEU A 132 8.66 6.52 10.11
C LEU A 132 9.33 7.19 8.92
N GLY A 133 9.68 8.47 9.04
CA GLY A 133 10.56 9.14 8.06
C GLY A 133 9.93 9.42 6.70
N ALA A 134 8.60 9.57 6.63
CA ALA A 134 7.89 9.95 5.40
C ALA A 134 7.82 11.49 5.29
N GLU A 135 8.93 12.11 4.88
CA GLU A 135 9.12 13.56 4.96
C GLU A 135 8.11 14.38 4.15
N ARG A 136 7.68 13.90 2.98
CA ARG A 136 6.72 14.61 2.11
C ARG A 136 5.26 14.23 2.35
N LEU A 137 4.99 13.31 3.28
CA LEU A 137 3.65 12.81 3.52
C LEU A 137 2.78 13.94 4.11
N LYS A 138 1.71 14.29 3.41
CA LYS A 138 0.74 15.33 3.76
C LYS A 138 -0.54 14.74 4.33
N SER A 139 -0.97 13.58 3.81
CA SER A 139 -2.23 12.95 4.18
C SER A 139 -2.13 11.42 4.12
N ILE A 140 -2.97 10.71 4.89
CA ILE A 140 -3.05 9.24 4.86
C ILE A 140 -4.35 8.83 4.15
N TYR A 141 -5.46 8.95 4.87
CA TYR A 141 -6.84 8.87 4.43
C TYR A 141 -7.66 9.11 5.69
N TRP A 142 -8.34 10.24 5.79
CA TRP A 142 -8.90 10.68 7.08
C TRP A 142 -9.89 9.67 7.70
N LYS A 143 -10.68 8.94 6.90
CA LYS A 143 -11.59 7.91 7.46
C LYS A 143 -10.87 6.71 8.07
N ALA A 144 -9.60 6.48 7.71
CA ALA A 144 -8.76 5.47 8.37
C ALA A 144 -8.58 5.80 9.85
N LEU A 145 -8.33 7.08 10.14
CA LEU A 145 -8.06 7.58 11.49
C LEU A 145 -9.31 7.57 12.37
N LEU A 146 -10.49 7.60 11.76
CA LEU A 146 -11.78 7.47 12.44
C LEU A 146 -12.21 6.02 12.69
N SER A 147 -11.42 5.04 12.27
CA SER A 147 -11.78 3.63 12.44
C SER A 147 -11.77 3.24 13.93
N PRO A 148 -12.88 2.74 14.50
CA PRO A 148 -12.91 2.28 15.89
C PRO A 148 -12.03 1.04 16.13
N ARG A 149 -11.50 0.44 15.07
CA ARG A 149 -10.59 -0.71 15.13
C ARG A 149 -9.13 -0.31 15.21
N LEU A 150 -8.80 0.94 14.92
CA LEU A 150 -7.45 1.46 14.96
C LEU A 150 -6.99 1.56 16.42
N LYS A 151 -6.01 0.74 16.79
CA LYS A 151 -5.51 0.60 18.17
C LYS A 151 -4.12 1.19 18.36
N LYS A 152 -3.35 1.27 17.28
CA LYS A 152 -1.99 1.79 17.30
C LYS A 152 -1.80 2.77 16.15
N ILE A 153 -1.32 3.96 16.50
CA ILE A 153 -0.83 4.96 15.57
C ILE A 153 0.53 5.39 16.10
N ASP A 154 1.57 5.17 15.30
CA ASP A 154 2.91 5.66 15.58
C ASP A 154 3.41 6.41 14.36
N VAL A 155 3.62 7.71 14.51
CA VAL A 155 4.09 8.58 13.43
C VAL A 155 5.30 9.34 13.92
N MET A 156 6.44 9.04 13.32
CA MET A 156 7.72 9.65 13.67
C MET A 156 8.39 10.23 12.43
N LYS A 157 9.05 11.38 12.58
CA LYS A 157 9.82 12.03 11.50
C LYS A 157 8.98 12.28 10.22
N CYS A 158 7.71 12.66 10.38
CA CYS A 158 6.80 13.02 9.28
C CYS A 158 6.36 14.50 9.41
N PRO A 159 7.27 15.46 9.16
CA PRO A 159 7.06 16.88 9.47
C PRO A 159 5.90 17.55 8.71
N ASN A 160 5.52 17.02 7.54
CA ASN A 160 4.48 17.61 6.70
C ASN A 160 3.09 16.96 6.90
N LEU A 161 2.97 15.94 7.77
CA LEU A 161 1.71 15.24 7.95
C LEU A 161 0.72 16.13 8.72
N LEU A 162 -0.37 16.50 8.05
CA LEU A 162 -1.44 17.26 8.67
C LEU A 162 -2.36 16.30 9.44
N VAL A 163 -2.33 16.39 10.77
CA VAL A 163 -3.26 15.68 11.65
C VAL A 163 -4.41 16.66 11.96
N PHE A 164 -5.62 16.33 11.50
CA PHE A 164 -6.84 17.12 11.76
C PHE A 164 -7.66 16.48 12.89
#